data_AF-A0A956CKF7-F1
#
_entry.id   AF-A0A956CKF7-F1
#
_cell.length_a   1.000
_cell.length_b   1.000
_cell.length_c   1.000
_cell.angle_alpha   90.00
_cell.angle_beta   90.00
_cell.angle_gamma   90.00
#
_symmetry.space_group_name_H-M   'P 1'
#
loop_
_entity.id
_entity.type
_entity.pdbx_description
1 polymer ?
#
loop_
_entity_poly.entity_id
_entity_poly.type
_entity_poly.pdbx_seq_one_letter_code
_entity_poly.pdbx_strand_id
1 'polypeptide(L)'
;MSQLRLFFVGAATAASFVVTTPAFAGIDACGNIDVEANAECTVEVEGGCMAMCEPVRFEAACAGDLYVNCDGECNATAEASCTAACDVGACMASCDVDPPMFDCKAQCSLDAEAQCSASCEANANKSECEASCKATFSAKCEGGCDATPPSATCEAKCEARCEASCEAKANVNCQVSCQADGYLDCKADLEGGCTAECKKPEGALFCDGNYVDHNGNLEECIDALKAELNIEVDASATGNAECSGGSCTAEGEANASASCAVVPGTHSRGGAAAMLFGALGLFVARRRRR
;
A
#
# COMPACT_ATOMS: atom_id res chain seq x y z
N MET A 1 11.44 73.85 -0.76
CA MET A 1 10.49 72.75 -1.02
C MET A 1 11.32 71.49 -1.26
N SER A 2 11.55 70.72 -0.20
CA SER A 2 12.39 69.52 -0.20
C SER A 2 11.47 68.31 -0.10
N GLN A 3 11.44 67.44 -1.11
CA GLN A 3 10.60 66.24 -1.16
C GLN A 3 11.38 65.05 -0.59
N LEU A 4 10.95 64.60 0.59
CA LEU A 4 11.45 63.44 1.32
C LEU A 4 10.80 62.18 0.74
N ARG A 5 11.57 61.33 0.06
CA ARG A 5 11.10 60.01 -0.42
C ARG A 5 11.29 58.97 0.68
N LEU A 6 10.18 58.53 1.29
CA LEU A 6 10.14 57.34 2.16
C LEU A 6 10.27 56.07 1.30
N PHE A 7 11.27 55.24 1.60
CA PHE A 7 11.34 53.86 1.14
C PHE A 7 10.74 52.95 2.23
N PHE A 8 9.64 52.26 1.91
CA PHE A 8 9.12 51.16 2.70
C PHE A 8 9.81 49.87 2.24
N VAL A 9 10.62 49.26 3.11
CA VAL A 9 11.16 47.90 2.94
C VAL A 9 10.17 46.94 3.58
N GLY A 10 9.41 46.22 2.76
CA GLY A 10 8.52 45.14 3.19
C GLY A 10 9.31 43.84 3.34
N ALA A 11 9.41 43.33 4.56
CA ALA A 11 9.97 42.00 4.84
C ALA A 11 8.90 40.93 4.57
N ALA A 12 9.03 40.20 3.47
CA ALA A 12 8.21 39.02 3.19
C ALA A 12 8.87 37.79 3.83
N THR A 13 8.31 37.32 4.94
CA THR A 13 8.66 36.03 5.55
C THR A 13 8.09 34.91 4.69
N ALA A 14 8.96 34.24 3.91
CA ALA A 14 8.64 33.03 3.17
C ALA A 14 8.49 31.87 4.16
N ALA A 15 7.27 31.34 4.31
CA ALA A 15 7.02 30.09 5.01
C ALA A 15 7.45 28.93 4.11
N SER A 16 8.56 28.29 4.43
CA SER A 16 9.00 27.05 3.79
C SER A 16 8.08 25.92 4.23
N PHE A 17 7.10 25.56 3.40
CA PHE A 17 6.39 24.30 3.55
C PHE A 17 7.34 23.18 3.13
N VAL A 18 7.89 22.47 4.11
CA VAL A 18 8.55 21.18 3.89
C VAL A 18 7.43 20.20 3.62
N VAL A 19 7.21 19.86 2.35
CA VAL A 19 6.38 18.72 1.97
C VAL A 19 7.24 17.50 2.28
N THR A 20 6.98 16.84 3.41
CA THR A 20 7.53 15.52 3.70
C THR A 20 6.90 14.56 2.71
N THR A 21 7.67 14.12 1.73
CA THR A 21 7.32 12.94 0.95
C THR A 21 7.29 11.74 1.90
N PRO A 22 6.29 10.85 1.81
CA PRO A 22 6.36 9.57 2.51
C PRO A 22 7.61 8.86 2.00
N ALA A 23 8.58 8.63 2.88
CA ALA A 23 9.63 7.67 2.63
C ALA A 23 8.98 6.30 2.84
N PHE A 24 8.75 5.58 1.75
CA PHE A 24 8.21 4.23 1.77
C PHE A 24 9.27 3.28 2.33
N ALA A 25 9.34 3.19 3.65
CA ALA A 25 9.95 2.05 4.31
C ALA A 25 8.83 0.99 4.38
N GLY A 26 8.86 0.03 3.46
CA GLY A 26 7.99 -1.13 3.54
C GLY A 26 8.06 -1.71 4.95
N ILE A 27 6.91 -2.12 5.48
CA ILE A 27 6.88 -2.80 6.77
C ILE A 27 7.36 -4.23 6.49
N ASP A 28 8.65 -4.49 6.72
CA ASP A 28 9.26 -5.82 6.51
C ASP A 28 8.44 -6.93 7.21
N ALA A 29 7.85 -6.61 8.37
CA ALA A 29 7.00 -7.53 9.13
C ALA A 29 5.68 -7.90 8.41
N CYS A 30 5.23 -7.08 7.46
CA CYS A 30 4.04 -7.28 6.64
C CYS A 30 4.38 -7.64 5.18
N GLY A 31 5.59 -8.16 4.92
CA GLY A 31 5.98 -8.53 3.56
C GLY A 31 6.19 -7.35 2.62
N ASN A 32 6.60 -6.18 3.15
CA ASN A 32 6.91 -4.98 2.37
C ASN A 32 5.74 -4.43 1.55
N ILE A 33 4.52 -4.59 2.04
CA ILE A 33 3.35 -3.99 1.41
C ILE A 33 3.32 -2.47 1.57
N ASP A 34 2.75 -1.82 0.56
CA ASP A 34 2.43 -0.39 0.58
C ASP A 34 0.98 -0.21 1.05
N VAL A 35 0.81 0.33 2.25
CA VAL A 35 -0.49 0.57 2.88
C VAL A 35 -0.64 2.06 3.11
N GLU A 36 -1.71 2.63 2.57
CA GLU A 36 -2.02 4.03 2.81
C GLU A 36 -2.27 4.27 4.31
N ALA A 37 -1.86 5.42 4.85
CA ALA A 37 -2.03 5.75 6.27
C ALA A 37 -3.49 5.80 6.75
N ASN A 38 -4.46 5.74 5.84
CA ASN A 38 -5.90 5.70 6.16
C ASN A 38 -6.57 4.39 5.69
N ALA A 39 -5.79 3.36 5.39
CA ALA A 39 -6.32 2.09 4.94
C ALA A 39 -7.14 1.41 6.05
N GLU A 40 -8.27 0.82 5.65
CA GLU A 40 -9.09 -0.01 6.55
C GLU A 40 -8.58 -1.45 6.48
N CYS A 41 -7.89 -1.88 7.55
CA CYS A 41 -7.35 -3.23 7.65
C CYS A 41 -8.26 -4.13 8.51
N THR A 42 -8.71 -5.25 7.95
CA THR A 42 -9.55 -6.24 8.63
C THR A 42 -8.93 -7.63 8.56
N VAL A 43 -9.04 -8.38 9.66
CA VAL A 43 -8.71 -9.81 9.66
C VAL A 43 -9.99 -10.59 9.41
N GLU A 44 -10.05 -11.29 8.28
CA GLU A 44 -11.18 -12.12 7.91
C GLU A 44 -10.88 -13.59 8.20
N VAL A 45 -11.82 -14.26 8.85
CA VAL A 45 -11.80 -15.72 9.02
C VAL A 45 -12.90 -16.37 8.15
N GLU A 46 -12.96 -17.69 8.16
CA GLU A 46 -13.93 -18.58 7.49
C GLU A 46 -15.09 -17.96 6.67
N GLY A 47 -15.29 -18.47 5.46
CA GLY A 47 -16.45 -18.16 4.61
C GLY A 47 -16.34 -16.83 3.85
N GLY A 48 -15.93 -15.75 4.52
CA GLY A 48 -15.62 -14.46 3.91
C GLY A 48 -14.20 -14.39 3.34
N CYS A 49 -13.23 -14.91 4.09
CA CYS A 49 -11.81 -14.89 3.73
C CYS A 49 -11.53 -15.49 2.34
N MET A 50 -12.10 -16.67 2.04
CA MET A 50 -11.88 -17.35 0.75
C MET A 50 -12.48 -16.59 -0.44
N ALA A 51 -13.51 -15.77 -0.23
CA ALA A 51 -14.09 -14.93 -1.28
C ALA A 51 -13.24 -13.68 -1.54
N MET A 52 -12.42 -13.26 -0.57
CA MET A 52 -11.47 -12.15 -0.75
C MET A 52 -10.18 -12.58 -1.45
N CYS A 53 -9.85 -13.88 -1.44
CA CYS A 53 -8.72 -14.44 -2.19
C CYS A 53 -8.95 -14.53 -3.71
N GLU A 54 -9.85 -13.73 -4.27
CA GLU A 54 -10.12 -13.76 -5.70
C GLU A 54 -9.01 -13.07 -6.52
N PRO A 55 -8.62 -13.66 -7.67
CA PRO A 55 -7.61 -13.20 -8.62
C PRO A 55 -7.51 -11.70 -8.92
N VAL A 56 -8.63 -10.97 -8.88
CA VAL A 56 -8.71 -9.55 -9.27
C VAL A 56 -8.11 -8.64 -8.19
N ARG A 57 -8.02 -9.12 -6.94
CA ARG A 57 -7.52 -8.33 -5.80
C ARG A 57 -5.99 -8.37 -5.64
N PHE A 58 -5.33 -9.23 -6.41
CA PHE A 58 -3.87 -9.38 -6.38
C PHE A 58 -3.18 -8.55 -7.47
N GLU A 59 -3.94 -7.97 -8.40
CA GLU A 59 -3.38 -7.28 -9.58
C GLU A 59 -2.53 -6.07 -9.20
N ALA A 60 -3.05 -5.23 -8.30
CA ALA A 60 -2.33 -4.05 -7.82
C ALA A 60 -1.11 -4.42 -6.97
N ALA A 61 -1.25 -5.42 -6.08
CA ALA A 61 -0.16 -5.90 -5.25
C ALA A 61 0.99 -6.47 -6.09
N CYS A 62 0.67 -7.33 -7.07
CA CYS A 62 1.68 -7.87 -7.97
C CYS A 62 2.30 -6.81 -8.87
N ALA A 63 1.53 -5.84 -9.36
CA ALA A 63 2.09 -4.73 -10.14
C ALA A 63 3.09 -3.90 -9.32
N GLY A 64 2.80 -3.67 -8.03
CA GLY A 64 3.70 -2.96 -7.13
C GLY A 64 4.98 -3.74 -6.80
N ASP A 65 4.85 -4.99 -6.36
CA ASP A 65 6.00 -5.83 -5.98
C ASP A 65 6.92 -6.12 -7.19
N LEU A 66 6.32 -6.52 -8.32
CA LEU A 66 7.09 -6.77 -9.53
C LEU A 66 7.71 -5.50 -10.09
N TYR A 67 7.10 -4.33 -9.91
CA TYR A 67 7.73 -3.08 -10.32
C TYR A 67 9.09 -2.88 -9.62
N VAL A 68 9.14 -3.07 -8.29
CA VAL A 68 10.38 -2.92 -7.50
C VAL A 68 11.41 -3.97 -7.89
N ASN A 69 10.99 -5.24 -8.00
CA ASN A 69 11.88 -6.34 -8.38
C ASN A 69 12.45 -6.14 -9.79
N CYS A 70 11.59 -5.77 -10.74
CA CYS A 70 11.99 -5.52 -12.12
C CYS A 70 12.81 -4.23 -12.26
N ASP A 71 12.64 -3.19 -11.42
CA ASP A 71 13.45 -1.97 -11.51
C ASP A 71 14.92 -2.22 -11.18
N GLY A 72 15.18 -3.15 -10.25
CA GLY A 72 16.54 -3.62 -9.97
C GLY A 72 17.21 -4.31 -11.16
N GLU A 73 16.44 -4.99 -12.01
CA GLU A 73 16.93 -5.70 -13.19
C GLU A 73 17.00 -4.79 -14.43
N CYS A 74 16.06 -3.84 -14.52
CA CYS A 74 15.91 -2.88 -15.62
C CYS A 74 16.60 -1.56 -15.26
N ASN A 75 17.93 -1.53 -15.44
CA ASN A 75 18.79 -0.39 -15.16
C ASN A 75 19.36 0.29 -16.42
N ALA A 76 18.65 0.17 -17.56
CA ALA A 76 19.08 0.79 -18.81
C ALA A 76 19.08 2.31 -18.65
N THR A 77 20.21 2.95 -18.96
CA THR A 77 20.31 4.41 -18.95
C THR A 77 19.66 5.01 -20.19
N ALA A 78 19.22 6.27 -20.10
CA ALA A 78 18.72 7.02 -21.25
C ALA A 78 19.68 6.95 -22.45
N GLU A 79 19.17 6.59 -23.64
CA GLU A 79 19.98 6.61 -24.85
C GLU A 79 20.28 8.06 -25.27
N ALA A 80 21.52 8.34 -25.67
CA ALA A 80 21.92 9.67 -26.17
C ALA A 80 21.10 10.13 -27.39
N SER A 81 20.59 9.19 -28.19
CA SER A 81 19.65 9.43 -29.29
C SER A 81 18.30 9.93 -28.80
N CYS A 82 17.81 9.42 -27.66
CA CYS A 82 16.54 9.81 -27.06
C CYS A 82 16.65 11.21 -26.47
N THR A 83 17.71 11.48 -25.69
CA THR A 83 17.92 12.80 -25.09
C THR A 83 18.20 13.87 -26.15
N ALA A 84 18.87 13.51 -27.25
CA ALA A 84 19.08 14.42 -28.39
C ALA A 84 17.80 14.68 -29.21
N ALA A 85 16.85 13.73 -29.23
CA ALA A 85 15.55 13.89 -29.91
C ALA A 85 14.55 14.71 -29.08
N CYS A 86 14.91 15.03 -27.85
CA CYS A 86 14.08 15.73 -26.91
C CYS A 86 14.07 17.23 -27.20
N ASP A 87 12.88 17.77 -27.41
CA ASP A 87 12.71 19.19 -27.69
C ASP A 87 12.73 20.01 -26.39
N VAL A 88 13.94 20.21 -25.86
CA VAL A 88 14.18 21.10 -24.70
C VAL A 88 13.67 22.51 -25.01
N GLY A 89 13.70 22.95 -26.27
CA GLY A 89 13.18 24.24 -26.70
C GLY A 89 11.67 24.38 -26.51
N ALA A 90 10.90 23.36 -26.87
CA ALA A 90 9.45 23.32 -26.62
C ALA A 90 9.12 23.31 -25.12
N CYS A 91 9.94 22.63 -24.32
CA CYS A 91 9.83 22.65 -22.87
C CYS A 91 10.11 24.05 -22.29
N MET A 92 11.18 24.72 -22.75
CA MET A 92 11.52 26.09 -22.34
C MET A 92 10.43 27.10 -22.69
N ALA A 93 9.78 26.95 -23.84
CA ALA A 93 8.66 27.81 -24.23
C ALA A 93 7.48 27.76 -23.24
N SER A 94 7.33 26.64 -22.52
CA SER A 94 6.30 26.44 -21.49
C SER A 94 6.72 26.97 -20.11
N CYS A 95 7.98 27.35 -19.92
CA CYS A 95 8.47 28.02 -18.72
C CYS A 95 8.46 29.55 -18.82
N ASP A 96 8.59 30.09 -20.02
CA ASP A 96 8.64 31.55 -20.25
C ASP A 96 7.26 32.23 -20.23
N VAL A 97 6.18 31.45 -20.05
CA VAL A 97 4.83 31.98 -19.79
C VAL A 97 4.70 32.40 -18.33
N ASP A 98 4.06 33.55 -18.08
CA ASP A 98 3.78 34.08 -16.73
C ASP A 98 2.29 33.88 -16.40
N PRO A 99 1.93 33.08 -15.37
CA PRO A 99 2.83 32.35 -14.47
C PRO A 99 3.45 31.11 -15.11
N PRO A 100 4.66 30.69 -14.66
CA PRO A 100 5.29 29.47 -15.17
C PRO A 100 4.40 28.27 -14.84
N MET A 101 3.91 27.60 -15.88
CA MET A 101 3.01 26.45 -15.75
C MET A 101 3.74 25.10 -15.85
N PHE A 102 5.07 25.10 -15.85
CA PHE A 102 5.85 23.89 -16.04
C PHE A 102 5.87 23.03 -14.76
N ASP A 103 5.18 21.91 -14.82
CA ASP A 103 5.24 20.82 -13.84
C ASP A 103 5.92 19.61 -14.50
N CYS A 104 7.12 19.31 -14.01
CA CYS A 104 7.95 18.21 -14.50
C CYS A 104 7.21 16.86 -14.39
N LYS A 105 6.55 16.60 -13.25
CA LYS A 105 5.82 15.36 -13.00
C LYS A 105 4.62 15.26 -13.94
N ALA A 106 3.81 16.31 -14.03
CA ALA A 106 2.62 16.31 -14.89
C ALA A 106 2.96 16.09 -16.37
N GLN A 107 4.01 16.75 -16.87
CA GLN A 107 4.44 16.58 -18.26
C GLN A 107 5.00 15.19 -18.52
N CYS A 108 5.72 14.62 -17.55
CA CYS A 108 6.24 13.26 -17.67
C CYS A 108 5.10 12.22 -17.62
N SER A 109 4.04 12.45 -16.83
CA SER A 109 2.83 11.62 -16.83
C SER A 109 2.10 11.65 -18.17
N LEU A 110 2.03 12.80 -18.85
CA LEU A 110 1.42 12.88 -20.19
C LEU A 110 2.23 12.09 -21.23
N ASP A 111 3.57 12.16 -21.16
CA ASP A 111 4.43 11.34 -22.03
C ASP A 111 4.25 9.86 -21.73
N ALA A 112 4.13 9.50 -20.45
CA ALA A 112 3.87 8.14 -20.01
C ALA A 112 2.56 7.62 -20.61
N GLU A 113 1.47 8.38 -20.52
CA GLU A 113 0.19 7.98 -21.11
C GLU A 113 0.33 7.69 -22.61
N ALA A 114 0.96 8.59 -23.36
CA ALA A 114 1.14 8.41 -24.80
C ALA A 114 2.04 7.20 -25.13
N GLN A 115 3.17 7.05 -24.44
CA GLN A 115 4.13 5.98 -24.72
C GLN A 115 3.65 4.62 -24.24
N CYS A 116 3.01 4.55 -23.08
CA CYS A 116 2.45 3.32 -22.54
C CYS A 116 1.30 2.83 -23.40
N SER A 117 0.36 3.71 -23.80
CA SER A 117 -0.74 3.29 -24.67
C SER A 117 -0.25 2.79 -26.04
N ALA A 118 0.81 3.38 -26.59
CA ALA A 118 1.41 2.92 -27.84
C ALA A 118 2.18 1.58 -27.67
N SER A 119 2.98 1.46 -26.61
CA SER A 119 3.81 0.27 -26.38
C SER A 119 2.98 -0.95 -25.98
N CYS A 120 1.85 -0.73 -25.31
CA CYS A 120 0.95 -1.77 -24.82
C CYS A 120 -0.21 -2.07 -25.77
N GLU A 121 -0.35 -1.37 -26.90
CA GLU A 121 -1.48 -1.55 -27.83
C GLU A 121 -1.59 -2.99 -28.35
N ALA A 122 -0.45 -3.63 -28.60
CA ALA A 122 -0.37 -5.01 -29.11
C ALA A 122 -0.29 -6.07 -28.00
N ASN A 123 -0.31 -5.67 -26.72
CA ASN A 123 -0.23 -6.61 -25.61
C ASN A 123 -1.59 -7.26 -25.36
N ALA A 124 -1.61 -8.58 -25.12
CA ALA A 124 -2.82 -9.31 -24.78
C ALA A 124 -3.44 -8.83 -23.45
N ASN A 125 -2.60 -8.35 -22.54
CA ASN A 125 -2.94 -7.81 -21.23
C ASN A 125 -2.69 -6.30 -21.23
N LYS A 126 -3.44 -5.58 -22.08
CA LYS A 126 -3.23 -4.16 -22.33
C LYS A 126 -3.31 -3.32 -21.05
N SER A 127 -4.30 -3.60 -20.18
CA SER A 127 -4.51 -2.89 -18.91
C SER A 127 -3.32 -3.01 -17.97
N GLU A 128 -2.80 -4.23 -17.83
CA GLU A 128 -1.71 -4.59 -16.95
C GLU A 128 -0.41 -3.98 -17.49
N CYS A 129 -0.18 -4.09 -18.79
CA CYS A 129 0.94 -3.43 -19.46
C CYS A 129 0.90 -1.91 -19.28
N GLU A 130 -0.26 -1.26 -19.46
CA GLU A 130 -0.40 0.19 -19.28
C GLU A 130 -0.17 0.59 -17.81
N ALA A 131 -0.67 -0.18 -16.85
CA ALA A 131 -0.43 0.06 -15.43
C ALA A 131 1.06 -0.06 -15.08
N SER A 132 1.70 -1.16 -15.50
CA SER A 132 3.14 -1.45 -15.32
C SER A 132 4.01 -0.34 -15.90
N CYS A 133 3.70 0.07 -17.12
CA CYS A 133 4.41 1.12 -17.83
C CYS A 133 4.21 2.48 -17.15
N LYS A 134 2.98 2.82 -16.76
CA LYS A 134 2.71 4.08 -16.03
C LYS A 134 3.41 4.12 -14.69
N ALA A 135 3.45 3.01 -13.94
CA ALA A 135 4.20 2.92 -12.69
C ALA A 135 5.70 3.19 -12.92
N THR A 136 6.27 2.58 -13.97
CA THR A 136 7.68 2.81 -14.36
C THR A 136 7.97 4.25 -14.68
N PHE A 137 7.13 4.87 -15.51
CA PHE A 137 7.29 6.28 -15.80
C PHE A 137 7.13 7.12 -14.55
N SER A 138 6.07 6.94 -13.75
CA SER A 138 5.85 7.71 -12.52
C SER A 138 7.09 7.67 -11.63
N ALA A 139 7.61 6.50 -11.30
CA ALA A 139 8.77 6.39 -10.42
C ALA A 139 10.07 6.99 -11.01
N LYS A 140 10.37 6.77 -12.31
CA LYS A 140 11.55 7.37 -12.95
C LYS A 140 11.41 8.88 -13.12
N CYS A 141 10.23 9.35 -13.51
CA CYS A 141 9.88 10.76 -13.62
C CYS A 141 9.96 11.45 -12.26
N GLU A 142 9.40 10.86 -11.21
CA GLU A 142 9.50 11.40 -9.85
C GLU A 142 10.95 11.46 -9.39
N GLY A 143 11.72 10.37 -9.56
CA GLY A 143 13.14 10.35 -9.23
C GLY A 143 13.94 11.45 -9.94
N GLY A 144 13.75 11.62 -11.25
CA GLY A 144 14.45 12.65 -12.03
C GLY A 144 13.98 14.08 -11.75
N CYS A 145 12.68 14.28 -11.56
CA CYS A 145 12.10 15.58 -11.25
C CYS A 145 12.40 16.03 -9.82
N ASP A 146 12.40 15.13 -8.84
CA ASP A 146 12.66 15.42 -7.43
C ASP A 146 14.16 15.56 -7.13
N ALA A 147 15.03 14.89 -7.90
CA ALA A 147 16.47 15.14 -7.88
C ALA A 147 16.83 16.58 -8.34
N THR A 148 15.92 17.25 -9.05
CA THR A 148 16.12 18.62 -9.53
C THR A 148 15.53 19.63 -8.54
N PRO A 149 16.35 20.51 -7.93
CA PRO A 149 15.86 21.44 -6.93
C PRO A 149 14.82 22.41 -7.53
N PRO A 150 13.83 22.86 -6.75
CA PRO A 150 12.80 23.77 -7.25
C PRO A 150 13.36 25.12 -7.74
N SER A 151 14.55 25.50 -7.24
CA SER A 151 15.31 26.69 -7.67
C SER A 151 16.14 26.49 -8.95
N ALA A 152 16.15 25.28 -9.53
CA ALA A 152 16.85 25.01 -10.79
C ALA A 152 16.25 25.85 -11.92
N THR A 153 17.10 26.17 -12.91
CA THR A 153 16.66 26.85 -14.13
C THR A 153 15.64 25.98 -14.86
N CYS A 154 14.75 26.59 -15.64
CA CYS A 154 13.82 25.83 -16.47
C CYS A 154 14.56 24.84 -17.39
N GLU A 155 15.67 25.28 -18.00
CA GLU A 155 16.54 24.45 -18.83
C GLU A 155 16.95 23.16 -18.10
N ALA A 156 17.45 23.27 -16.86
CA ALA A 156 17.84 22.11 -16.06
C ALA A 156 16.64 21.19 -15.74
N LYS A 157 15.46 21.75 -15.48
CA LYS A 157 14.23 20.95 -15.26
C LYS A 157 13.77 20.24 -16.54
N CYS A 158 13.92 20.89 -17.69
CA CYS A 158 13.61 20.31 -18.99
C CYS A 158 14.58 19.19 -19.37
N GLU A 159 15.87 19.38 -19.12
CA GLU A 159 16.90 18.34 -19.30
C GLU A 159 16.64 17.15 -18.37
N ALA A 160 16.37 17.39 -17.09
CA ALA A 160 16.09 16.33 -16.12
C ALA A 160 14.83 15.52 -16.47
N ARG A 161 13.72 16.20 -16.84
CA ARG A 161 12.52 15.52 -17.36
C ARG A 161 12.87 14.66 -18.56
N CYS A 162 13.65 15.22 -19.48
CA CYS A 162 14.00 14.54 -20.71
C CYS A 162 14.79 13.25 -20.44
N GLU A 163 15.82 13.34 -19.59
CA GLU A 163 16.63 12.22 -19.17
C GLU A 163 15.76 11.15 -18.48
N ALA A 164 14.90 11.56 -17.54
CA ALA A 164 13.99 10.67 -16.83
C ALA A 164 12.99 9.96 -17.77
N SER A 165 12.40 10.69 -18.72
CA SER A 165 11.46 10.11 -19.71
C SER A 165 12.16 9.14 -20.66
N CYS A 166 13.40 9.44 -21.05
CA CYS A 166 14.21 8.56 -21.88
C CYS A 166 14.71 7.32 -21.13
N GLU A 167 15.07 7.45 -19.86
CA GLU A 167 15.41 6.32 -19.00
C GLU A 167 14.18 5.44 -18.77
N ALA A 168 13.02 6.04 -18.46
CA ALA A 168 11.76 5.32 -18.36
C ALA A 168 11.49 4.53 -19.63
N LYS A 169 11.58 5.16 -20.81
CA LYS A 169 11.39 4.50 -22.10
C LYS A 169 12.36 3.33 -22.34
N ALA A 170 13.63 3.50 -21.97
CA ALA A 170 14.64 2.46 -22.11
C ALA A 170 14.30 1.23 -21.24
N ASN A 171 13.68 1.46 -20.09
CA ASN A 171 13.33 0.41 -19.15
C ASN A 171 11.91 -0.14 -19.30
N VAL A 172 10.99 0.55 -19.96
CA VAL A 172 9.58 0.11 -20.10
C VAL A 172 9.46 -1.26 -20.75
N ASN A 173 10.23 -1.55 -21.81
CA ASN A 173 10.18 -2.87 -22.43
C ASN A 173 10.68 -3.97 -21.49
N CYS A 174 11.77 -3.69 -20.75
CA CYS A 174 12.30 -4.61 -19.76
C CYS A 174 11.29 -4.82 -18.61
N GLN A 175 10.71 -3.74 -18.09
CA GLN A 175 9.69 -3.74 -17.05
C GLN A 175 8.44 -4.50 -17.48
N VAL A 176 7.90 -4.22 -18.66
CA VAL A 176 6.72 -4.93 -19.18
C VAL A 176 7.01 -6.42 -19.38
N SER A 177 8.19 -6.78 -19.90
CA SER A 177 8.56 -8.20 -20.05
C SER A 177 8.75 -8.89 -18.70
N CYS A 178 9.49 -8.28 -17.78
CA CYS A 178 9.75 -8.82 -16.45
C CYS A 178 8.45 -8.95 -15.63
N GLN A 179 7.59 -7.94 -15.66
CA GLN A 179 6.29 -8.00 -15.00
C GLN A 179 5.39 -9.05 -15.66
N ALA A 180 5.35 -9.15 -16.99
CA ALA A 180 4.54 -10.19 -17.65
C ALA A 180 4.96 -11.62 -17.26
N ASP A 181 6.27 -11.85 -17.10
CA ASP A 181 6.80 -13.15 -16.67
C ASP A 181 6.49 -13.40 -15.19
N GLY A 182 6.70 -12.42 -14.31
CA GLY A 182 6.50 -12.56 -12.87
C GLY A 182 5.05 -12.46 -12.40
N TYR A 183 4.13 -11.91 -13.21
CA TYR A 183 2.76 -11.63 -12.77
C TYR A 183 1.95 -12.90 -12.52
N LEU A 184 2.14 -13.93 -13.35
CA LEU A 184 1.47 -15.22 -13.15
C LEU A 184 1.97 -15.91 -11.88
N ASP A 185 3.28 -15.82 -11.62
CA ASP A 185 3.90 -16.41 -10.44
C ASP A 185 3.46 -15.67 -9.17
N CYS A 186 3.58 -14.34 -9.14
CA CYS A 186 3.10 -13.52 -8.02
C CYS A 186 1.62 -13.76 -7.71
N LYS A 187 0.78 -13.85 -8.75
CA LYS A 187 -0.65 -14.10 -8.57
C LYS A 187 -0.92 -15.48 -7.96
N ALA A 188 -0.20 -16.50 -8.43
CA ALA A 188 -0.30 -17.84 -7.88
C ALA A 188 0.19 -17.90 -6.41
N ASP A 189 1.27 -17.18 -6.10
CA ASP A 189 1.84 -17.10 -4.75
C ASP A 189 0.89 -16.38 -3.79
N LEU A 190 0.35 -15.22 -4.17
CA LEU A 190 -0.62 -14.48 -3.34
C LEU A 190 -1.94 -15.23 -3.17
N GLU A 191 -2.47 -15.85 -4.23
CA GLU A 191 -3.69 -16.69 -4.14
C GLU A 191 -3.46 -17.91 -3.24
N GLY A 192 -2.29 -18.55 -3.38
CA GLY A 192 -1.87 -19.68 -2.56
C GLY A 192 -1.68 -19.31 -1.10
N GLY A 193 -1.01 -18.19 -0.83
CA GLY A 193 -0.79 -17.62 0.50
C GLY A 193 -2.10 -17.26 1.18
N CYS A 194 -2.94 -16.46 0.50
CA CYS A 194 -4.27 -16.07 0.98
C CYS A 194 -5.11 -17.30 1.31
N THR A 195 -5.16 -18.29 0.41
CA THR A 195 -5.90 -19.54 0.64
C THR A 195 -5.33 -20.35 1.80
N ALA A 196 -4.02 -20.33 2.03
CA ALA A 196 -3.38 -21.01 3.13
C ALA A 196 -3.69 -20.33 4.47
N GLU A 197 -3.58 -19.01 4.55
CA GLU A 197 -3.90 -18.21 5.74
C GLU A 197 -5.39 -18.30 6.09
N CYS A 198 -6.29 -18.22 5.09
CA CYS A 198 -7.73 -18.39 5.31
C CYS A 198 -8.14 -19.76 5.85
N LYS A 199 -7.28 -20.79 5.75
CA LYS A 199 -7.52 -22.12 6.34
C LYS A 199 -7.03 -22.21 7.79
N LYS A 200 -6.23 -21.26 8.24
CA LYS A 200 -5.76 -21.18 9.61
C LYS A 200 -6.82 -20.52 10.50
N PRO A 201 -6.85 -20.82 11.81
CA PRO A 201 -7.79 -20.19 12.72
C PRO A 201 -7.55 -18.69 12.89
N GLU A 202 -6.34 -18.19 12.60
CA GLU A 202 -6.02 -16.77 12.68
C GLU A 202 -6.64 -15.94 11.53
N GLY A 203 -6.98 -16.57 10.39
CA GLY A 203 -7.51 -15.89 9.20
C GLY A 203 -6.44 -15.21 8.35
N ALA A 204 -6.88 -14.40 7.39
CA ALA A 204 -5.99 -13.58 6.56
C ALA A 204 -6.26 -12.09 6.81
N LEU A 205 -5.20 -11.28 6.75
CA LEU A 205 -5.27 -9.84 6.86
C LEU A 205 -5.54 -9.22 5.49
N PHE A 206 -6.50 -8.30 5.43
CA PHE A 206 -6.84 -7.53 4.25
C PHE A 206 -6.81 -6.04 4.58
N CYS A 207 -6.17 -5.22 3.76
CA CYS A 207 -6.19 -3.76 3.88
C CYS A 207 -6.81 -3.15 2.62
N ASP A 208 -7.86 -2.35 2.78
CA ASP A 208 -8.72 -1.85 1.70
C ASP A 208 -9.20 -2.96 0.75
N GLY A 209 -9.36 -4.16 1.32
CA GLY A 209 -9.75 -5.35 0.59
C GLY A 209 -8.64 -6.03 -0.21
N ASN A 210 -7.39 -5.59 -0.13
CA ASN A 210 -6.23 -6.27 -0.72
C ASN A 210 -5.59 -7.19 0.33
N TYR A 211 -5.16 -8.38 -0.06
CA TYR A 211 -4.50 -9.33 0.84
C TYR A 211 -3.10 -8.84 1.25
N VAL A 212 -2.78 -9.03 2.52
CA VAL A 212 -1.47 -8.72 3.10
C VAL A 212 -0.72 -10.02 3.42
N ASP A 213 0.37 -10.27 2.71
CA ASP A 213 1.25 -11.40 3.02
C ASP A 213 2.19 -11.06 4.19
N HIS A 214 1.79 -11.44 5.39
CA HIS A 214 2.58 -11.28 6.60
C HIS A 214 3.61 -12.41 6.82
N ASN A 215 3.84 -13.30 5.85
CA ASN A 215 4.78 -14.43 5.95
C ASN A 215 4.60 -15.29 7.23
N GLY A 216 3.36 -15.41 7.72
CA GLY A 216 3.03 -16.10 8.96
C GLY A 216 3.21 -15.30 10.26
N ASN A 217 3.61 -14.02 10.21
CA ASN A 217 3.81 -13.14 11.37
C ASN A 217 2.67 -12.12 11.54
N LEU A 218 1.42 -12.59 11.60
CA LEU A 218 0.24 -11.72 11.65
C LEU A 218 0.30 -10.70 12.80
N GLU A 219 0.67 -11.14 14.01
CA GLU A 219 0.75 -10.26 15.19
C GLU A 219 1.81 -9.17 15.03
N GLU A 220 3.02 -9.53 14.55
CA GLU A 220 4.09 -8.56 14.33
C GLU A 220 3.72 -7.53 13.25
N CYS A 221 3.03 -7.98 12.20
CA CYS A 221 2.51 -7.11 11.16
C CYS A 221 1.46 -6.12 11.70
N ILE A 222 0.49 -6.61 12.49
CA ILE A 222 -0.53 -5.76 13.12
C ILE A 222 0.12 -4.72 14.05
N ASP A 223 1.10 -5.13 14.85
CA ASP A 223 1.80 -4.23 15.77
C ASP A 223 2.60 -3.16 15.02
N ALA A 224 3.23 -3.53 13.89
CA ALA A 224 3.93 -2.58 13.04
C ALA A 224 2.97 -1.57 12.36
N LEU A 225 1.82 -2.03 11.86
CA LEU A 225 0.78 -1.15 11.30
C LEU A 225 0.26 -0.14 12.33
N LYS A 226 0.05 -0.58 13.57
CA LYS A 226 -0.36 0.31 14.68
C LYS A 226 0.73 1.31 15.04
N ALA A 227 1.98 0.86 15.10
CA ALA A 227 3.10 1.70 15.52
C ALA A 227 3.44 2.79 14.48
N GLU A 228 3.45 2.43 13.20
CA GLU A 228 3.93 3.31 12.13
C GLU A 228 2.80 4.14 11.49
N LEU A 229 1.62 3.54 11.28
CA LEU A 229 0.51 4.18 10.56
C LEU A 229 -0.66 4.58 11.45
N ASN A 230 -0.64 4.20 12.74
CA ASN A 230 -1.73 4.44 13.69
C ASN A 230 -3.09 3.92 13.17
N ILE A 231 -3.06 2.81 12.42
CA ILE A 231 -4.23 2.11 11.88
C ILE A 231 -4.70 1.10 12.92
N GLU A 232 -5.98 1.15 13.29
CA GLU A 232 -6.62 0.09 14.09
C GLU A 232 -7.07 -1.03 13.16
N VAL A 233 -6.53 -2.23 13.37
CA VAL A 233 -6.93 -3.42 12.63
C VAL A 233 -8.18 -4.02 13.28
N ASP A 234 -9.28 -4.02 12.54
CA ASP A 234 -10.54 -4.62 12.97
C ASP A 234 -10.44 -6.14 12.83
N ALA A 235 -10.17 -6.81 13.94
CA ALA A 235 -10.24 -8.26 14.00
C ALA A 235 -11.69 -8.66 14.25
N SER A 236 -12.49 -8.68 13.18
CA SER A 236 -13.93 -8.98 13.24
C SER A 236 -14.24 -10.43 13.65
N ALA A 237 -13.22 -11.27 13.88
CA ALA A 237 -13.41 -12.66 14.28
C ALA A 237 -12.32 -13.29 15.17
N THR A 238 -11.39 -12.53 15.76
CA THR A 238 -10.59 -13.07 16.87
C THR A 238 -11.42 -13.02 18.14
N GLY A 239 -12.28 -14.02 18.32
CA GLY A 239 -12.81 -14.31 19.63
C GLY A 239 -11.64 -14.67 20.54
N ASN A 240 -11.12 -13.71 21.31
CA ASN A 240 -10.21 -13.98 22.41
C ASN A 240 -10.98 -14.77 23.46
N ALA A 241 -11.04 -16.09 23.28
CA ALA A 241 -11.53 -16.98 24.31
C ALA A 241 -10.43 -17.12 25.37
N GLU A 242 -10.43 -16.22 26.35
CA GLU A 242 -9.71 -16.46 27.59
C GLU A 242 -10.38 -17.64 28.30
N CYS A 243 -9.84 -18.84 28.09
CA CYS A 243 -10.32 -20.04 28.78
C CYS A 243 -9.51 -20.22 30.07
N SER A 244 -10.11 -19.83 31.20
CA SER A 244 -9.56 -20.10 32.52
C SER A 244 -10.52 -20.98 33.33
N GLY A 245 -10.06 -22.15 33.76
CA GLY A 245 -10.84 -23.05 34.61
C GLY A 245 -11.97 -23.84 33.91
N GLY A 246 -11.87 -24.08 32.60
CA GLY A 246 -12.88 -24.86 31.85
C GLY A 246 -14.17 -24.09 31.52
N SER A 247 -14.16 -22.78 31.71
CA SER A 247 -15.17 -21.84 31.23
C SER A 247 -14.50 -20.92 30.22
N CYS A 248 -15.06 -20.84 29.00
CA CYS A 248 -14.68 -19.84 28.02
C CYS A 248 -15.82 -18.83 27.96
N THR A 249 -15.51 -17.57 28.24
CA THR A 249 -16.44 -16.44 28.08
C THR A 249 -16.00 -15.68 26.86
N ALA A 250 -16.81 -15.73 25.80
CA ALA A 250 -16.62 -14.91 24.62
C ALA A 250 -17.51 -13.67 24.76
N GLU A 251 -16.91 -12.49 24.83
CA GLU A 251 -17.63 -11.23 24.65
C GLU A 251 -17.58 -10.88 23.15
N GLY A 252 -18.51 -11.47 22.41
CA GLY A 252 -18.73 -11.16 21.01
C GLY A 252 -20.20 -11.41 20.68
N GLU A 253 -20.93 -10.37 20.28
CA GLU A 253 -22.32 -10.46 19.85
C GLU A 253 -22.43 -11.11 18.47
N ALA A 254 -22.06 -12.38 18.35
CA ALA A 254 -22.36 -13.18 17.18
C ALA A 254 -23.64 -13.99 17.43
N ASN A 255 -24.74 -13.61 16.79
CA ASN A 255 -25.95 -14.43 16.70
C ASN A 255 -25.67 -15.66 15.81
N ALA A 256 -25.00 -16.68 16.34
CA ALA A 256 -24.91 -17.99 15.72
C ALA A 256 -24.92 -19.07 16.80
N SER A 257 -26.01 -19.82 16.86
CA SER A 257 -26.15 -20.98 17.73
C SER A 257 -25.20 -22.11 17.28
N ALA A 258 -24.11 -22.32 18.01
CA ALA A 258 -23.29 -23.51 17.90
C ALA A 258 -23.05 -24.12 19.29
N SER A 259 -23.62 -25.31 19.51
CA SER A 259 -23.41 -26.11 20.71
C SER A 259 -22.11 -26.92 20.58
N CYS A 260 -21.07 -26.54 21.30
CA CYS A 260 -19.86 -27.35 21.45
C CYS A 260 -19.90 -28.11 22.79
N ALA A 261 -20.02 -29.43 22.73
CA ALA A 261 -19.78 -30.32 23.86
C ALA A 261 -18.30 -30.73 23.85
N VAL A 262 -17.53 -30.31 24.85
CA VAL A 262 -16.12 -30.70 24.99
C VAL A 262 -15.97 -31.61 26.21
N VAL A 263 -15.39 -32.79 25.98
CA VAL A 263 -15.05 -33.79 26.99
C VAL A 263 -13.70 -33.41 27.63
N PRO A 264 -13.56 -33.27 28.96
CA PRO A 264 -12.27 -32.91 29.54
C PRO A 264 -11.35 -34.12 29.66
N GLY A 265 -10.17 -34.02 29.04
CA GLY A 265 -9.01 -34.87 29.30
C GLY A 265 -8.29 -34.43 30.58
N THR A 266 -8.05 -35.38 31.47
CA THR A 266 -7.39 -35.18 32.76
C THR A 266 -5.88 -35.07 32.61
N HIS A 267 -5.27 -33.97 33.05
CA HIS A 267 -3.89 -33.98 33.56
C HIS A 267 -3.74 -33.07 34.79
N SER A 268 -2.86 -33.51 35.68
CA SER A 268 -2.76 -33.22 37.10
C SER A 268 -1.52 -32.40 37.44
N ARG A 269 -1.55 -31.75 38.63
CA ARG A 269 -0.50 -31.01 39.38
C ARG A 269 -0.54 -29.49 39.15
N GLY A 270 -0.67 -28.63 40.15
CA GLY A 270 -0.72 -28.75 41.61
C GLY A 270 -0.28 -27.41 42.20
N GLY A 271 -1.09 -26.81 43.09
CA GLY A 271 -0.73 -25.55 43.75
C GLY A 271 -1.95 -24.87 44.36
N ALA A 272 -2.02 -24.85 45.68
CA ALA A 272 -3.16 -24.42 46.47
C ALA A 272 -3.29 -22.89 46.58
N ALA A 273 -4.53 -22.39 46.51
CA ALA A 273 -4.96 -21.21 47.28
C ALA A 273 -6.50 -21.19 47.38
N ALA A 274 -6.98 -21.08 48.61
CA ALA A 274 -8.38 -21.04 49.01
C ALA A 274 -8.93 -19.61 49.06
N MET A 275 -10.24 -19.43 48.84
CA MET A 275 -11.21 -18.59 49.60
C MET A 275 -12.53 -18.55 48.79
N LEU A 276 -13.66 -19.17 49.20
CA LEU A 276 -14.61 -18.91 50.30
C LEU A 276 -15.63 -17.78 50.05
N PHE A 277 -16.88 -18.24 49.92
CA PHE A 277 -18.19 -17.62 50.22
C PHE A 277 -18.86 -16.64 49.24
N GLY A 278 -20.15 -16.93 48.96
CA GLY A 278 -21.10 -15.95 48.44
C GLY A 278 -22.35 -16.54 47.78
N ALA A 279 -23.12 -17.37 48.49
CA ALA A 279 -24.44 -17.80 48.04
C ALA A 279 -25.50 -16.71 48.30
N LEU A 280 -26.43 -16.51 47.35
CA LEU A 280 -27.80 -15.95 47.42
C LEU A 280 -28.14 -15.33 46.04
N GLY A 281 -29.26 -15.56 45.38
CA GLY A 281 -30.47 -16.30 45.70
C GLY A 281 -31.33 -16.43 44.43
N LEU A 282 -32.14 -17.49 44.41
CA LEU A 282 -33.18 -17.79 43.44
C LEU A 282 -34.25 -16.68 43.40
N PHE A 283 -34.71 -16.29 42.20
CA PHE A 283 -36.15 -16.08 41.98
C PHE A 283 -36.57 -16.46 40.56
N VAL A 284 -37.37 -17.51 40.51
CA VAL A 284 -38.11 -18.02 39.36
C VAL A 284 -39.40 -17.20 39.23
N ALA A 285 -39.70 -16.68 38.04
CA ALA A 285 -41.07 -16.31 37.67
C ALA A 285 -41.32 -16.60 36.19
N ARG A 286 -41.68 -17.85 35.93
CA ARG A 286 -42.25 -18.38 34.69
C ARG A 286 -43.69 -17.87 34.55
N ARG A 287 -44.02 -17.08 33.52
CA ARG A 287 -45.41 -16.91 33.08
C ARG A 287 -45.59 -17.38 31.64
N ARG A 288 -46.49 -18.34 31.51
CA ARG A 288 -46.81 -19.14 30.32
C ARG A 288 -47.94 -18.47 29.54
N ARG A 289 -47.77 -18.41 28.22
CA ARG A 289 -48.74 -18.42 27.11
C ARG A 289 -50.23 -18.20 27.45
N ARG A 290 -50.81 -17.20 26.79
CA ARG A 290 -51.82 -17.44 25.75
C ARG A 290 -51.36 -16.74 24.48
#